data_AF-A0A852YP35-F1
#
_entry.id   AF-A0A852YP35-F1
#
_cell.length_a   1.000
_cell.length_b   1.000
_cell.length_c   1.000
_cell.angle_alpha   90.00
_cell.angle_beta   90.00
_cell.angle_gamma   90.00
#
_symmetry.space_group_name_H-M   'P 1'
#
loop_
_entity.id
_entity.type
_entity.pdbx_description
1 polymer ?
#
loop_
_entity_poly.entity_id
_entity_poly.type
_entity_poly.pdbx_seq_one_letter_code
_entity_poly.pdbx_strand_id
1 'polypeptide(L)'
;MSNPPSHDESAAPENLSEVFARLTDVPLDQVDKLIETTESAYSDLNRVMEHSYWADLVYHQGATLRALREARAELDAFRAEATGARNTELGIMVATGVVDGEREYAEDEEHKHALVERLLRPPRQGSACHLYVWDRPYEDDGVPGPYRQVRVVTSADDEVGALNFTEEQEDGQLYSWQTRSSRESAEAPVLRFDLGSALTFPRSSVVGFTELRAALDEFVRSGECPENVGWQQARWGE
;
A
#
# COMPACT_ATOMS: atom_id res chain seq x y z
N MET A 1 -44.73 -13.23 -0.10
CA MET A 1 -43.61 -13.35 0.85
C MET A 1 -43.01 -14.71 0.61
N SER A 2 -41.89 -14.77 -0.12
CA SER A 2 -41.19 -16.02 -0.43
C SER A 2 -40.12 -16.22 0.63
N ASN A 3 -40.12 -17.36 1.29
CA ASN A 3 -39.02 -17.73 2.19
C ASN A 3 -37.70 -17.80 1.40
N PRO A 4 -36.57 -17.37 1.99
CA PRO A 4 -35.27 -17.61 1.39
C PRO A 4 -34.99 -19.13 1.34
N PRO A 5 -34.18 -19.61 0.38
CA PRO A 5 -33.87 -21.02 0.29
C PRO A 5 -33.08 -21.45 1.53
N SER A 6 -33.52 -22.55 2.14
CA SER A 6 -32.82 -23.27 3.19
C SER A 6 -31.41 -23.60 2.73
N HIS A 7 -30.41 -23.11 3.46
CA HIS A 7 -29.02 -23.57 3.30
C HIS A 7 -28.98 -25.08 3.53
N ASP A 8 -28.44 -25.78 2.54
CA ASP A 8 -28.22 -27.22 2.54
C ASP A 8 -27.10 -27.52 3.56
N GLU A 9 -27.46 -27.94 4.78
CA GLU A 9 -26.55 -28.28 5.89
C GLU A 9 -25.84 -29.63 5.68
N SER A 10 -25.27 -29.88 4.49
CA SER A 10 -24.61 -31.16 4.18
C SER A 10 -23.18 -31.05 3.62
N ALA A 11 -22.59 -29.86 3.54
CA ALA A 11 -21.17 -29.71 3.27
C ALA A 11 -20.40 -29.70 4.60
N ALA A 12 -19.29 -30.44 4.69
CA ALA A 12 -18.29 -30.21 5.72
C ALA A 12 -17.95 -28.70 5.76
N PRO A 13 -17.70 -28.10 6.94
CA PRO A 13 -17.45 -26.66 7.01
C PRO A 13 -16.31 -26.33 6.05
N GLU A 14 -16.67 -25.61 4.99
CA GLU A 14 -15.73 -25.25 3.95
C GLU A 14 -14.64 -24.37 4.56
N ASN A 15 -13.37 -24.63 4.21
CA ASN A 15 -12.28 -23.83 4.72
C ASN A 15 -12.43 -22.40 4.21
N LEU A 16 -12.59 -21.42 5.10
CA LEU A 16 -12.84 -20.02 4.74
C LEU A 16 -11.76 -19.46 3.80
N SER A 17 -10.51 -19.88 3.95
CA SER A 17 -9.42 -19.49 3.04
C SER A 17 -9.65 -19.95 1.59
N GLU A 18 -10.24 -21.14 1.39
CA GLU A 18 -10.60 -21.64 0.05
C GLU A 18 -11.79 -20.87 -0.54
N VAL A 19 -12.75 -20.48 0.30
CA VAL A 19 -13.87 -19.63 -0.11
C VAL A 19 -13.35 -18.27 -0.57
N PHE A 20 -12.56 -17.60 0.25
CA PHE A 20 -11.99 -16.29 -0.09
C PHE A 20 -11.08 -16.38 -1.32
N ALA A 21 -10.29 -17.44 -1.48
CA ALA A 21 -9.50 -17.65 -2.69
C ALA A 21 -10.36 -17.66 -3.96
N ARG A 22 -11.53 -18.30 -3.96
CA ARG A 22 -12.45 -18.24 -5.10
C ARG A 22 -13.07 -16.85 -5.30
N LEU A 23 -13.34 -16.12 -4.22
CA LEU A 23 -13.84 -14.74 -4.31
C LEU A 23 -12.79 -13.77 -4.89
N THR A 24 -11.50 -14.12 -4.86
CA THR A 24 -10.45 -13.34 -5.54
C THR A 24 -10.43 -13.52 -7.07
N ASP A 25 -11.12 -14.52 -7.61
CA ASP A 25 -11.18 -14.79 -9.06
C ASP A 25 -12.19 -13.88 -9.77
N VAL A 26 -11.88 -12.58 -9.79
CA VAL A 26 -12.69 -11.52 -10.39
C VAL A 26 -12.21 -11.23 -11.82
N PRO A 27 -13.09 -11.27 -12.85
CA PRO A 27 -12.70 -11.16 -14.25
C PRO A 27 -12.46 -9.70 -14.70
N LEU A 28 -11.53 -9.00 -14.04
CA LEU A 28 -11.22 -7.59 -14.35
C LEU A 28 -10.74 -7.40 -15.80
N ASP A 29 -10.01 -8.37 -16.35
CA ASP A 29 -9.54 -8.38 -17.74
C ASP A 29 -10.70 -8.34 -18.75
N GLN A 30 -11.80 -9.03 -18.43
CA GLN A 30 -13.00 -9.03 -19.27
C GLN A 30 -13.71 -7.67 -19.22
N VAL A 31 -13.71 -7.02 -18.06
CA VAL A 31 -14.27 -5.67 -17.90
C VAL A 31 -13.40 -4.65 -18.64
N ASP A 32 -12.07 -4.73 -18.51
CA ASP A 32 -11.13 -3.88 -19.23
C ASP A 32 -11.31 -4.01 -20.74
N LYS A 33 -11.41 -5.24 -21.25
CA LYS A 33 -11.70 -5.49 -22.67
C LYS A 33 -13.03 -4.90 -23.12
N LEU A 34 -14.06 -4.93 -22.28
CA LEU A 34 -15.37 -4.34 -22.58
C LEU A 34 -15.28 -2.81 -22.61
N ILE A 35 -14.53 -2.19 -21.70
CA ILE A 35 -14.23 -0.75 -21.72
C ILE A 35 -13.53 -0.38 -23.02
N GLU A 36 -12.41 -1.03 -23.35
CA GLU A 36 -11.64 -0.77 -24.58
C GLU A 36 -12.50 -0.91 -25.84
N THR A 37 -13.31 -1.97 -25.92
CA THR A 37 -14.22 -2.20 -27.04
C THR A 37 -15.26 -1.08 -27.15
N THR A 38 -15.78 -0.63 -26.01
CA THR A 38 -16.76 0.47 -25.96
C THR A 38 -16.12 1.80 -26.33
N GLU A 39 -14.88 2.08 -25.92
CA GLU A 39 -14.13 3.29 -26.29
C GLU A 39 -13.80 3.31 -27.78
N SER A 40 -13.39 2.18 -28.35
CA SER A 40 -13.04 2.06 -29.77
C SER A 40 -14.21 2.45 -30.69
N ALA A 41 -15.44 2.14 -30.30
CA ALA A 41 -16.65 2.51 -31.03
C ALA A 41 -16.84 4.05 -31.14
N TYR A 42 -16.19 4.86 -30.30
CA TYR A 42 -16.23 6.32 -30.40
C TYR A 42 -15.68 6.83 -31.74
N SER A 43 -14.69 6.13 -32.30
CA SER A 43 -14.11 6.47 -33.60
C SER A 43 -15.14 6.41 -34.74
N ASP A 44 -16.10 5.48 -34.65
CA ASP A 44 -17.21 5.37 -35.60
C ASP A 44 -18.31 6.40 -35.33
N LEU A 45 -18.55 6.78 -34.06
CA LEU A 45 -19.51 7.84 -33.73
C LEU A 45 -19.10 9.20 -34.32
N ASN A 46 -17.81 9.50 -34.37
CA ASN A 46 -17.32 10.72 -35.00
C ASN A 46 -17.66 10.81 -36.50
N ARG A 47 -17.86 9.66 -37.18
CA ARG A 47 -18.24 9.64 -38.60
C ARG A 47 -19.69 10.05 -38.84
N VAL A 48 -20.52 10.08 -37.81
CA VAL A 48 -21.95 10.42 -37.89
C VAL A 48 -22.30 11.70 -37.13
N MET A 49 -21.32 12.59 -36.90
CA MET A 49 -21.47 13.81 -36.09
C MET A 49 -22.60 14.75 -36.55
N GLU A 50 -22.89 14.77 -37.84
CA GLU A 50 -23.95 15.61 -38.43
C GLU A 50 -25.35 14.98 -38.32
N HIS A 51 -25.46 13.73 -37.85
CA HIS A 51 -26.73 13.02 -37.74
C HIS A 51 -27.52 13.47 -36.50
N SER A 52 -28.85 13.54 -36.62
CA SER A 52 -29.73 14.04 -35.55
C SER A 52 -29.65 13.26 -34.23
N TYR A 53 -29.26 11.98 -34.30
CA TYR A 53 -29.12 11.11 -33.13
C TYR A 53 -27.70 11.10 -32.52
N TRP A 54 -26.73 11.81 -33.12
CA TRP A 54 -25.34 11.74 -32.68
C TRP A 54 -25.17 12.11 -31.20
N ALA A 55 -25.83 13.18 -30.76
CA ALA A 55 -25.75 13.64 -29.38
C ALA A 55 -26.24 12.56 -28.38
N ASP A 56 -27.34 11.88 -28.70
CA ASP A 56 -27.89 10.80 -27.87
C ASP A 56 -26.95 9.58 -27.84
N LEU A 57 -26.36 9.22 -28.98
CA LEU A 57 -25.40 8.12 -29.07
C LEU A 57 -24.14 8.38 -28.23
N VAL A 58 -23.58 9.60 -28.31
CA VAL A 58 -22.43 10.02 -27.49
C VAL A 58 -22.79 10.03 -26.01
N TYR A 59 -23.98 10.53 -25.66
CA TYR A 59 -24.47 10.53 -24.29
C TYR A 59 -24.56 9.11 -23.73
N HIS A 60 -25.22 8.19 -24.44
CA HIS A 60 -25.39 6.82 -23.99
C HIS A 60 -24.06 6.09 -23.87
N GLN A 61 -23.16 6.21 -24.84
CA GLN A 61 -21.84 5.60 -24.76
C GLN A 61 -21.02 6.15 -23.58
N GLY A 62 -21.03 7.48 -23.37
CA GLY A 62 -20.35 8.10 -22.24
C GLY A 62 -20.89 7.62 -20.89
N ALA A 63 -22.21 7.47 -20.77
CA ALA A 63 -22.85 6.90 -19.59
C ALA A 63 -22.46 5.42 -19.37
N THR A 64 -22.42 4.62 -20.43
CA THR A 64 -21.97 3.22 -20.38
C THR A 64 -20.50 3.13 -19.95
N LEU A 65 -19.60 3.93 -20.52
CA LEU A 65 -18.18 3.93 -20.15
C LEU A 65 -17.98 4.29 -18.67
N ARG A 66 -18.74 5.26 -18.18
CA ARG A 66 -18.71 5.61 -16.76
C ARG A 66 -19.14 4.42 -15.89
N ALA A 67 -20.29 3.82 -16.19
CA ALA A 67 -20.81 2.69 -15.43
C ALA A 67 -19.85 1.47 -15.47
N LEU A 68 -19.19 1.22 -16.59
CA LEU A 68 -18.20 0.15 -16.71
C LEU A 68 -16.95 0.42 -15.86
N ARG A 69 -16.46 1.66 -15.84
CA ARG A 69 -15.30 2.05 -15.00
C ARG A 69 -15.64 2.00 -13.50
N GLU A 70 -16.84 2.44 -13.13
CA GLU A 70 -17.34 2.30 -11.76
C GLU A 70 -17.45 0.82 -11.36
N ALA A 71 -18.07 -0.02 -12.20
CA ALA A 71 -18.17 -1.45 -11.95
C ALA A 71 -16.78 -2.13 -11.84
N ARG A 72 -15.83 -1.74 -12.70
CA ARG A 72 -14.44 -2.21 -12.62
C ARG A 72 -13.81 -1.87 -11.28
N ALA A 73 -13.96 -0.62 -10.81
CA ALA A 73 -13.39 -0.17 -9.54
C ALA A 73 -13.99 -0.94 -8.35
N GLU A 74 -15.31 -1.13 -8.34
CA GLU A 74 -16.00 -1.91 -7.28
C GLU A 74 -15.58 -3.38 -7.27
N LEU A 75 -15.40 -3.99 -8.45
CA LEU A 75 -14.91 -5.36 -8.59
C LEU A 75 -13.46 -5.50 -8.12
N ASP A 76 -12.62 -4.49 -8.36
CA ASP A 76 -11.23 -4.46 -7.90
C ASP A 76 -11.17 -4.33 -6.36
N ALA A 77 -11.98 -3.43 -5.80
CA ALA A 77 -12.12 -3.29 -4.34
C ALA A 77 -12.62 -4.59 -3.69
N PHE A 78 -13.61 -5.25 -4.29
CA PHE A 78 -14.10 -6.55 -3.83
C PHE A 78 -12.99 -7.61 -3.83
N ARG A 79 -12.20 -7.68 -4.90
CA ARG A 79 -11.04 -8.59 -5.00
C ARG A 79 -10.00 -8.30 -3.92
N ALA A 80 -9.72 -7.02 -3.66
CA ALA A 80 -8.79 -6.59 -2.63
C ALA A 80 -9.26 -7.01 -1.23
N GLU A 81 -10.54 -6.79 -0.88
CA GLU A 81 -11.12 -7.23 0.38
C GLU A 81 -11.10 -8.77 0.53
N ALA A 82 -11.45 -9.51 -0.53
CA ALA A 82 -11.36 -10.97 -0.52
C ALA A 82 -9.92 -11.46 -0.31
N THR A 83 -8.93 -10.75 -0.88
CA THR A 83 -7.50 -11.05 -0.67
C THR A 83 -7.09 -10.80 0.78
N GLY A 84 -7.47 -9.66 1.36
CA GLY A 84 -7.20 -9.34 2.76
C GLY A 84 -7.82 -10.35 3.72
N ALA A 85 -9.08 -10.72 3.49
CA ALA A 85 -9.76 -11.74 4.27
C ALA A 85 -9.07 -13.11 4.18
N ARG A 86 -8.70 -13.56 2.98
CA ARG A 86 -7.94 -14.79 2.78
C ARG A 86 -6.62 -14.77 3.54
N ASN A 87 -5.86 -13.70 3.41
CA ASN A 87 -4.54 -13.58 4.02
C ASN A 87 -4.63 -13.53 5.55
N THR A 88 -5.65 -12.85 6.10
CA THR A 88 -5.96 -12.87 7.52
C THR A 88 -6.21 -14.29 8.04
N GLU A 89 -7.03 -15.08 7.34
CA GLU A 89 -7.28 -16.49 7.71
C GLU A 89 -6.01 -17.35 7.67
N LEU A 90 -5.07 -17.02 6.76
CA LEU A 90 -3.80 -17.74 6.62
C LEU A 90 -2.68 -17.19 7.53
N GLY A 91 -2.91 -16.08 8.23
CA GLY A 91 -1.87 -15.38 8.99
C GLY A 91 -0.76 -14.78 8.11
N ILE A 92 -1.08 -14.44 6.86
CA ILE A 92 -0.15 -13.84 5.90
C ILE A 92 -0.23 -12.31 6.02
N MET A 93 0.93 -11.68 6.16
CA MET A 93 1.08 -10.22 6.08
C MET A 93 1.88 -9.86 4.83
N VAL A 94 1.39 -8.88 4.07
CA VAL A 94 2.03 -8.33 2.88
C VAL A 94 2.76 -7.04 3.26
N ALA A 95 4.07 -7.00 3.01
CA ALA A 95 4.86 -5.79 3.10
C ALA A 95 4.78 -5.02 1.77
N THR A 96 4.46 -3.74 1.82
CA THR A 96 4.47 -2.84 0.67
C THR A 96 5.52 -1.76 0.88
N GLY A 97 6.56 -1.72 0.06
CA GLY A 97 7.55 -0.66 0.07
C GLY A 97 7.31 0.32 -1.08
N VAL A 98 7.51 1.61 -0.82
CA VAL A 98 7.57 2.67 -1.84
C VAL A 98 9.01 3.16 -1.91
N VAL A 99 9.70 2.84 -3.01
CA VAL A 99 11.10 3.19 -3.25
C VAL A 99 11.20 4.00 -4.54
N ASP A 100 11.65 5.26 -4.43
CA ASP A 100 11.70 6.21 -5.57
C ASP A 100 10.34 6.38 -6.31
N GLY A 101 9.25 6.27 -5.55
CA GLY A 101 7.87 6.37 -6.07
C GLY A 101 7.32 5.07 -6.67
N GLU A 102 8.13 4.02 -6.79
CA GLU A 102 7.69 2.70 -7.23
C GLU A 102 7.23 1.84 -6.04
N ARG A 103 6.09 1.17 -6.20
CA ARG A 103 5.54 0.24 -5.20
C ARG A 103 6.02 -1.18 -5.45
N GLU A 104 6.44 -1.84 -4.38
CA GLU A 104 6.88 -3.23 -4.38
C GLU A 104 6.19 -4.00 -3.26
N TYR A 105 5.81 -5.24 -3.54
CA TYR A 105 5.04 -6.08 -2.64
C TYR A 105 5.82 -7.35 -2.28
N ALA A 106 5.80 -7.74 -1.01
CA ALA A 106 6.47 -8.93 -0.53
C ALA A 106 5.62 -9.68 0.50
N GLU A 107 5.28 -10.93 0.20
CA GLU A 107 4.47 -11.79 1.08
C GLU A 107 5.31 -12.85 1.81
N ASP A 108 6.35 -13.38 1.18
CA ASP A 108 7.27 -14.33 1.80
C ASP A 108 8.54 -13.68 2.36
N GLU A 109 9.25 -14.44 3.20
CA GLU A 109 10.44 -13.97 3.92
C GLU A 109 11.59 -13.57 2.99
N GLU A 110 11.76 -14.25 1.84
CA GLU A 110 12.84 -13.94 0.90
C GLU A 110 12.62 -12.57 0.24
N HIS A 111 11.40 -12.35 -0.27
CA HIS A 111 11.04 -11.07 -0.87
C HIS A 111 10.98 -9.94 0.18
N LYS A 112 10.55 -10.23 1.42
CA LYS A 112 10.56 -9.23 2.51
C LYS A 112 11.98 -8.80 2.84
N HIS A 113 12.92 -9.75 2.93
CA HIS A 113 14.32 -9.43 3.17
C HIS A 113 14.91 -8.60 2.01
N ALA A 114 14.63 -8.97 0.76
CA ALA A 114 15.06 -8.20 -0.40
C ALA A 114 14.51 -6.75 -0.39
N LEU A 115 13.25 -6.58 0.00
CA LEU A 115 12.62 -5.28 0.16
C LEU A 115 13.31 -4.43 1.23
N VAL A 116 13.65 -5.02 2.38
CA VAL A 116 14.39 -4.33 3.45
C VAL A 116 15.76 -3.86 2.96
N GLU A 117 16.52 -4.69 2.24
CA GLU A 117 17.81 -4.27 1.68
C GLU A 117 17.67 -3.13 0.68
N ARG A 118 16.61 -3.13 -0.14
CA ARG A 118 16.30 -2.01 -1.05
C ARG A 118 15.97 -0.73 -0.31
N LEU A 119 15.20 -0.80 0.79
CA LEU A 119 14.88 0.36 1.63
C LEU A 119 16.11 0.97 2.31
N LEU A 120 17.09 0.13 2.68
CA LEU A 120 18.35 0.61 3.25
C LEU A 120 19.22 1.31 2.19
N ARG A 121 19.19 0.82 0.95
CA ARG A 121 20.01 1.34 -0.15
C ARG A 121 19.14 1.73 -1.35
N PRO A 122 18.32 2.79 -1.22
CA PRO A 122 17.48 3.22 -2.32
C PRO A 122 18.32 3.72 -3.51
N PRO A 123 17.86 3.53 -4.76
CA PRO A 123 18.57 4.02 -5.94
C PRO A 123 18.87 5.52 -5.87
N ARG A 124 17.91 6.29 -5.33
CA ARG A 124 18.01 7.73 -5.12
C ARG A 124 18.29 8.06 -3.65
N GLN A 125 19.55 8.37 -3.35
CA GLN A 125 20.00 8.71 -2.00
C GLN A 125 19.31 9.97 -1.46
N GLY A 126 18.98 9.95 -0.17
CA GLY A 126 18.29 11.03 0.54
C GLY A 126 16.80 11.16 0.27
N SER A 127 16.23 10.37 -0.65
CA SER A 127 14.78 10.25 -0.84
C SER A 127 14.17 9.48 0.32
N ALA A 128 13.01 9.92 0.80
CA ALA A 128 12.24 9.11 1.73
C ALA A 128 11.69 7.89 1.00
N CYS A 129 11.85 6.72 1.63
CA CYS A 129 11.10 5.53 1.28
C CYS A 129 10.00 5.31 2.31
N HIS A 130 8.97 4.58 1.92
CA HIS A 130 7.87 4.21 2.81
C HIS A 130 7.75 2.70 2.87
N LEU A 131 7.34 2.19 4.02
CA LEU A 131 7.05 0.79 4.24
C LEU A 131 5.75 0.66 5.01
N TYR A 132 4.90 -0.20 4.49
CA TYR A 132 3.59 -0.53 5.02
C TYR A 132 3.49 -2.03 5.17
N VAL A 133 2.72 -2.50 6.15
CA VAL A 133 2.49 -3.93 6.38
C VAL A 133 1.01 -4.12 6.68
N TRP A 134 0.37 -4.98 5.91
CA TRP A 134 -1.08 -5.16 5.98
C TRP A 134 -1.50 -6.57 5.56
N ASP A 135 -2.80 -6.85 5.52
CA ASP A 135 -3.36 -8.12 5.07
C ASP A 135 -3.35 -8.25 3.54
N ARG A 136 -3.10 -7.17 2.80
CA ARG A 136 -3.08 -7.12 1.33
C ARG A 136 -2.08 -6.06 0.81
N PRO A 137 -1.73 -6.09 -0.48
CA PRO A 137 -0.96 -5.03 -1.11
C PRO A 137 -1.57 -3.64 -0.88
N TYR A 138 -0.75 -2.64 -0.59
CA TYR A 138 -1.20 -1.25 -0.51
C TYR A 138 -0.98 -0.54 -1.85
N GLU A 139 -2.04 -0.41 -2.64
CA GLU A 139 -1.96 0.02 -4.04
C GLU A 139 -1.87 1.54 -4.21
N ASP A 140 -2.65 2.30 -3.45
CA ASP A 140 -2.65 3.77 -3.49
C ASP A 140 -3.18 4.41 -2.20
N ASP A 141 -2.90 5.71 -2.05
CA ASP A 141 -3.22 6.47 -0.83
C ASP A 141 -4.70 6.86 -0.69
N GLY A 142 -5.52 6.55 -1.69
CA GLY A 142 -6.97 6.74 -1.69
C GLY A 142 -7.74 5.58 -1.05
N VAL A 143 -7.07 4.45 -0.78
CA VAL A 143 -7.64 3.30 -0.09
C VAL A 143 -7.48 3.47 1.43
N PRO A 144 -8.51 3.17 2.25
CA PRO A 144 -8.39 3.21 3.71
C PRO A 144 -7.28 2.28 4.22
N GLY A 145 -6.53 2.74 5.21
CA GLY A 145 -5.38 2.00 5.75
C GLY A 145 -4.22 1.90 4.76
N PRO A 146 -3.14 1.19 5.11
CA PRO A 146 -2.84 0.70 6.45
C PRO A 146 -2.56 1.85 7.42
N TYR A 147 -3.08 1.73 8.64
CA TYR A 147 -3.02 2.77 9.68
C TYR A 147 -1.64 2.93 10.32
N ARG A 148 -0.69 2.08 9.96
CA ARG A 148 0.69 2.11 10.45
C ARG A 148 1.65 2.15 9.29
N GLN A 149 2.65 3.01 9.40
CA GLN A 149 3.69 3.14 8.40
C GLN A 149 5.06 3.40 9.02
N VAL A 150 6.09 2.98 8.31
CA VAL A 150 7.47 3.36 8.58
C VAL A 150 7.99 4.16 7.39
N ARG A 151 8.37 5.42 7.63
CA ARG A 151 9.21 6.18 6.71
C ARG A 151 10.67 5.88 7.00
N VAL A 152 11.43 5.64 5.94
CA VAL A 152 12.85 5.30 5.98
C VAL A 152 13.65 6.38 5.25
N VAL A 153 14.66 6.94 5.92
CA VAL A 153 15.65 7.82 5.28
C VAL A 153 17.04 7.32 5.64
N THR A 154 17.87 7.08 4.64
CA THR A 154 19.23 6.56 4.82
C THR A 154 20.27 7.42 4.09
N SER A 155 21.51 7.36 4.62
CA SER A 155 22.74 7.66 3.90
C SER A 155 23.48 6.34 3.70
N ALA A 156 23.50 5.83 2.46
CA ALA A 156 24.14 4.55 2.15
C ALA A 156 25.67 4.61 2.24
N ASP A 157 26.26 5.80 2.01
CA ASP A 157 27.70 6.03 2.10
C ASP A 157 28.21 5.97 3.55
N ASP A 158 27.40 6.47 4.49
CA ASP A 158 27.72 6.49 5.92
C ASP A 158 27.18 5.25 6.66
N GLU A 159 26.38 4.40 5.99
CA GLU A 159 25.66 3.24 6.55
C GLU A 159 24.82 3.57 7.80
N VAL A 160 24.16 4.73 7.76
CA VAL A 160 23.25 5.20 8.82
C VAL A 160 21.93 5.69 8.26
N GLY A 161 20.94 5.84 9.11
CA GLY A 161 19.62 6.33 8.74
C GLY A 161 18.76 6.67 9.95
N ALA A 162 17.52 7.05 9.68
CA ALA A 162 16.50 7.27 10.69
C ALA A 162 15.17 6.68 10.19
N LEU A 163 14.38 6.18 11.14
CA LEU A 163 13.01 5.75 10.88
C LEU A 163 12.05 6.73 11.52
N ASN A 164 10.90 6.92 10.87
CA ASN A 164 9.74 7.53 11.48
C ASN A 164 8.58 6.54 11.41
N PHE A 165 8.13 6.08 12.57
CA PHE A 165 6.93 5.25 12.70
C PHE A 165 5.73 6.17 12.95
N THR A 166 4.66 5.98 12.19
CA THR A 166 3.42 6.72 12.35
C THR A 166 2.27 5.74 12.47
N GLU A 167 1.38 5.98 13.43
CA GLU A 167 0.17 5.20 13.69
C GLU A 167 -1.04 6.14 13.76
N GLU A 168 -2.09 5.78 13.03
CA GLU A 168 -3.42 6.37 13.13
C GLU A 168 -4.29 5.52 14.06
N GLN A 169 -4.83 6.16 15.10
CA GLN A 169 -5.75 5.51 16.04
C GLN A 169 -7.20 5.52 15.49
N GLU A 170 -8.10 4.74 16.10
CA GLU A 170 -9.51 4.64 15.67
C GLU A 170 -10.27 5.98 15.65
N ASP A 171 -9.82 6.96 16.44
CA ASP A 171 -10.36 8.32 16.48
C ASP A 171 -9.81 9.24 15.37
N GLY A 172 -8.96 8.70 14.50
CA GLY A 172 -8.26 9.43 13.43
C GLY A 172 -7.05 10.22 13.93
N GLN A 173 -6.66 10.09 15.20
CA GLN A 173 -5.50 10.80 15.72
C GLN A 173 -4.20 10.12 15.30
N LEU A 174 -3.33 10.90 14.66
CA LEU A 174 -2.01 10.47 14.22
C LEU A 174 -0.97 10.67 15.32
N TYR A 175 -0.28 9.59 15.67
CA TYR A 175 0.89 9.58 16.54
C TYR A 175 2.13 9.26 15.75
N SER A 176 3.24 9.92 16.09
CA SER A 176 4.47 9.75 15.33
C SER A 176 5.68 9.73 16.26
N TRP A 177 6.56 8.78 15.97
CA TRP A 177 7.81 8.55 16.67
C TRP A 177 8.93 8.45 15.67
N GLN A 178 10.14 8.77 16.12
CA GLN A 178 11.36 8.60 15.34
C GLN A 178 12.33 7.78 16.15
N THR A 179 13.24 7.10 15.48
CA THR A 179 14.31 6.33 16.13
C THR A 179 15.04 7.19 17.16
N ARG A 180 15.59 6.54 18.19
CA ARG A 180 16.40 7.14 19.23
C ARG A 180 17.68 6.34 19.39
N SER A 181 18.79 6.95 19.00
CA SER A 181 20.13 6.43 19.15
C SER A 181 20.53 6.33 20.62
N SER A 182 21.15 5.22 20.98
CA SER A 182 21.78 5.03 22.29
C SER A 182 23.15 5.71 22.40
N ARG A 183 23.74 6.10 21.26
CA ARG A 183 25.08 6.68 21.13
C ARG A 183 25.05 7.80 20.12
N GLU A 184 24.61 8.98 20.56
CA GLU A 184 24.62 10.17 19.72
C GLU A 184 26.04 10.46 19.20
N SER A 185 26.19 10.47 17.88
CA SER A 185 27.44 10.86 17.24
C SER A 185 27.37 12.32 16.81
N ALA A 186 28.38 13.11 17.20
CA ALA A 186 28.51 14.48 16.72
C ALA A 186 28.78 14.57 15.21
N GLU A 187 29.26 13.48 14.61
CA GLU A 187 29.62 13.34 13.20
C GLU A 187 28.46 12.77 12.35
N ALA A 188 27.32 12.46 12.96
CA ALA A 188 26.17 11.95 12.22
C ALA A 188 25.73 12.92 11.10
N PRO A 189 25.50 12.42 9.86
CA PRO A 189 25.07 13.24 8.75
C PRO A 189 23.70 13.84 9.02
N VAL A 190 23.41 14.98 8.38
CA VAL A 190 22.09 15.60 8.45
C VAL A 190 21.15 14.84 7.52
N LEU A 191 20.19 14.12 8.10
CA LEU A 191 19.15 13.42 7.35
C LEU A 191 17.91 14.30 7.22
N ARG A 192 17.50 14.58 5.99
CA ARG A 192 16.26 15.32 5.69
C ARG A 192 15.07 14.39 5.70
N PHE A 193 13.90 14.92 6.04
CA PHE A 193 12.68 14.11 6.08
C PHE A 193 12.26 13.62 4.69
N ASP A 194 12.59 14.40 3.65
CA ASP A 194 12.46 14.03 2.23
C ASP A 194 13.29 14.99 1.34
N LEU A 195 13.48 14.64 0.06
CA LEU A 195 14.13 15.46 -0.96
C LEU A 195 13.30 16.71 -1.28
N GLY A 196 13.58 17.79 -0.55
CA GLY A 196 12.90 19.08 -0.71
C GLY A 196 12.27 19.58 0.58
N SER A 197 12.22 18.74 1.62
CA SER A 197 11.80 19.16 2.96
C SER A 197 12.89 19.98 3.65
N ALA A 198 12.48 21.05 4.33
CA ALA A 198 13.34 21.77 5.27
C ALA A 198 13.46 21.03 6.62
N LEU A 199 12.58 20.06 6.88
CA LEU A 199 12.60 19.27 8.10
C LEU A 199 13.74 18.27 8.07
N THR A 200 14.45 18.17 9.19
CA THR A 200 15.55 17.23 9.38
C THR A 200 15.28 16.38 10.61
N PHE A 201 15.71 15.12 10.57
CA PHE A 201 15.77 14.31 11.78
C PHE A 201 16.79 14.93 12.75
N PRO A 202 16.50 14.94 14.06
CA PRO A 202 17.52 15.29 15.03
C PRO A 202 18.63 14.24 14.99
N ARG A 203 19.87 14.65 15.32
CA ARG A 203 21.01 13.73 15.37
C ARG A 203 20.79 12.55 16.32
N SER A 204 20.01 12.77 17.38
CA SER A 204 19.60 11.72 18.31
C SER A 204 18.74 10.63 17.69
N SER A 205 18.26 10.81 16.46
CA SER A 205 17.50 9.81 15.72
C SER A 205 18.32 8.98 14.73
N VAL A 206 19.58 9.34 14.50
CA VAL A 206 20.43 8.65 13.52
C VAL A 206 21.01 7.38 14.13
N VAL A 207 20.70 6.23 13.53
CA VAL A 207 21.11 4.89 13.96
C VAL A 207 21.78 4.13 12.81
N GLY A 208 22.54 3.08 13.12
CA GLY A 208 23.29 2.32 12.12
C GLY A 208 22.43 1.35 11.31
N PHE A 209 22.90 0.94 10.12
CA PHE A 209 22.19 -0.03 9.26
C PHE A 209 21.86 -1.36 9.96
N THR A 210 22.68 -1.81 10.91
CA THR A 210 22.38 -3.00 11.71
C THR A 210 21.09 -2.83 12.53
N GLU A 211 20.91 -1.67 13.17
CA GLU A 211 19.73 -1.33 13.97
C GLU A 211 18.51 -1.11 13.07
N LEU A 212 18.69 -0.39 11.95
CA LEU A 212 17.62 -0.18 10.96
C LEU A 212 17.12 -1.49 10.38
N ARG A 213 18.02 -2.38 9.95
CA ARG A 213 17.67 -3.68 9.39
C ARG A 213 16.87 -4.51 10.40
N ALA A 214 17.33 -4.60 11.65
CA ALA A 214 16.60 -5.33 12.68
C ALA A 214 15.19 -4.78 12.91
N ALA A 215 15.03 -3.44 12.93
CA ALA A 215 13.72 -2.81 13.07
C ALA A 215 12.82 -3.02 11.85
N LEU A 216 13.36 -2.92 10.64
CA LEU A 216 12.60 -3.14 9.40
C LEU A 216 12.20 -4.60 9.23
N ASP A 217 13.10 -5.54 9.53
CA ASP A 217 12.83 -6.99 9.54
C ASP A 217 11.74 -7.37 10.57
N GLU A 218 11.72 -6.69 11.71
CA GLU A 218 10.64 -6.84 12.70
C GLU A 218 9.32 -6.27 12.16
N PHE A 219 9.36 -5.08 11.57
CA PHE A 219 8.18 -4.43 11.02
C PHE A 219 7.54 -5.27 9.91
N VAL A 220 8.29 -5.76 8.92
CA VAL A 220 7.75 -6.60 7.82
C VAL A 220 7.13 -7.92 8.29
N ARG A 221 7.43 -8.34 9.52
CA ARG A 221 6.87 -9.55 10.13
C ARG A 221 5.58 -9.27 10.89
N SER A 222 5.51 -8.18 11.65
CA SER A 222 4.39 -7.91 12.58
C SER A 222 3.48 -6.76 12.15
N GLY A 223 3.98 -5.77 11.42
CA GLY A 223 3.31 -4.49 11.19
C GLY A 223 3.17 -3.61 12.45
N GLU A 224 3.77 -4.04 13.57
CA GLU A 224 3.76 -3.32 14.85
C GLU A 224 5.00 -2.42 14.97
N CYS A 225 4.94 -1.42 15.85
CA CYS A 225 6.09 -0.56 16.14
C CYS A 225 7.31 -1.41 16.60
N PRO A 226 8.44 -1.40 15.86
CA PRO A 226 9.57 -2.29 16.15
C PRO A 226 10.22 -2.06 17.52
N GLU A 227 10.45 -3.10 18.30
CA GLU A 227 11.10 -3.00 19.61
C GLU A 227 12.63 -3.04 19.56
N ASN A 228 13.22 -3.47 18.44
CA ASN A 228 14.67 -3.58 18.27
C ASN A 228 15.43 -2.24 18.27
N VAL A 229 14.71 -1.11 18.24
CA VAL A 229 15.29 0.24 18.31
C VAL A 229 14.60 1.07 19.38
N GLY A 230 15.32 2.04 19.94
CA GLY A 230 14.71 3.04 20.79
C GLY A 230 13.81 3.97 19.98
N TRP A 231 12.70 4.41 20.58
CA TRP A 231 11.83 5.44 20.01
C TRP A 231 11.79 6.70 20.87
N GLN A 232 11.58 7.83 20.22
CA GLN A 232 11.25 9.10 20.84
C GLN A 232 10.11 9.75 20.07
N GLN A 233 9.26 10.51 20.76
CA GLN A 233 8.17 11.23 20.10
C GLN A 233 8.74 12.18 19.05
N ALA A 234 8.16 12.13 17.84
CA ALA A 234 8.58 13.00 16.77
C ALA A 234 8.24 14.46 17.13
N ARG A 235 9.21 15.36 16.94
CA ARG A 235 9.03 16.80 17.13
C ARG A 235 9.25 17.47 15.79
N TRP A 236 8.23 18.17 15.32
CA TRP A 236 8.25 18.86 14.04
C TRP A 236 8.49 20.35 14.29
N GLY A 237 9.77 20.76 14.26
CA GLY A 237 10.21 22.14 14.40
C GLY A 237 10.59 22.58 15.82
N GLU A 238 11.58 23.48 15.88
CA GLU A 238 11.57 24.65 16.77
C GLU A 238 11.22 25.88 15.91
#